data_AF-A0AAU3HLD5-F1
#
_entry.id   AF-A0AAU3HLD5-F1
#
_cell.length_a   1.000
_cell.length_b   1.000
_cell.length_c   1.000
_cell.angle_alpha   90.00
_cell.angle_beta   90.00
_cell.angle_gamma   90.00
#
_symmetry.space_group_name_H-M   'P 1'
#
loop_
_entity.id
_entity.type
_entity.pdbx_description
1 polymer ?
#
loop_
_entity_poly.entity_id
_entity_poly.type
_entity_poly.pdbx_seq_one_letter_code
_entity_poly.pdbx_strand_id
1 'polypeptide(L)'
;MGGHEVLVALTVRRFACADSCCQRRTFVEQAPGLTRRHARPTVVAAGDLEAVAVALGGRPGSRLAQRLAVSVSRPTLIRMIRRMPDLPPMTPTVLGVDDFARRRGHRYATVLLE
;
A
#
# COMPACT_ATOMS: atom_id res chain seq x y z
N MET A 1 -8.44 -11.21 -2.94
CA MET A 1 -8.60 -11.76 -1.56
C MET A 1 -9.90 -12.55 -1.46
N GLY A 2 -9.91 -13.75 -0.87
CA GLY A 2 -11.11 -14.61 -0.80
C GLY A 2 -11.37 -15.29 0.55
N GLY A 3 -10.64 -14.90 1.60
CA GLY A 3 -10.76 -15.54 2.92
C GLY A 3 -10.05 -16.90 3.06
N HIS A 4 -9.36 -17.35 2.01
CA HIS A 4 -8.63 -18.61 1.98
C HIS A 4 -7.14 -18.36 1.77
N GLU A 5 -6.31 -19.16 2.44
CA GLU A 5 -4.88 -19.22 2.18
C GLU A 5 -4.63 -19.94 0.85
N VAL A 6 -3.78 -19.35 0.01
CA VAL A 6 -3.45 -19.88 -1.32
C VAL A 6 -1.93 -20.01 -1.44
N LEU A 7 -1.47 -21.20 -1.79
CA LEU A 7 -0.07 -21.44 -2.12
C LEU A 7 0.15 -21.21 -3.62
N VAL A 8 1.07 -20.31 -3.96
CA VAL A 8 1.45 -20.05 -5.35
C VAL A 8 2.87 -20.57 -5.57
N ALA A 9 2.97 -21.72 -6.25
CA ALA A 9 4.25 -22.29 -6.65
C ALA A 9 4.70 -21.71 -8.00
N LEU A 10 5.89 -21.14 -8.06
CA LEU A 10 6.42 -20.46 -9.24
C LEU A 10 7.82 -20.97 -9.58
N THR A 11 8.05 -21.22 -10.85
CA THR A 11 9.39 -21.40 -11.42
C THR A 11 9.77 -20.12 -12.14
N VAL A 12 10.83 -19.45 -11.67
CA VAL A 12 11.29 -18.16 -12.20
C VAL A 12 12.76 -18.24 -12.58
N ARG A 13 13.19 -17.44 -13.56
CA ARG A 13 14.60 -17.41 -13.96
C ARG A 13 15.44 -16.66 -12.92
N ARG A 14 16.63 -17.19 -12.64
CA ARG A 14 17.68 -16.50 -11.89
C ARG A 14 18.76 -16.05 -12.86
N PHE A 15 19.07 -14.77 -12.85
CA PHE A 15 20.10 -14.14 -13.67
C PHE A 15 21.34 -13.84 -12.82
N ALA A 16 22.51 -13.84 -13.46
CA ALA A 16 23.77 -13.41 -12.87
C ALA A 16 24.39 -12.30 -13.72
N CYS A 17 24.93 -11.26 -13.09
CA CYS A 17 25.69 -10.23 -13.79
C CYS A 17 27.09 -10.76 -14.13
N ALA A 18 27.53 -10.59 -15.38
CA ALA A 18 28.86 -10.99 -15.82
C ALA A 18 29.95 -9.97 -15.45
N ASP A 19 29.58 -8.73 -15.13
CA ASP A 19 30.52 -7.67 -14.77
C ASP A 19 31.04 -7.85 -13.33
N SER A 20 32.35 -7.97 -13.19
CA SER A 20 33.05 -8.13 -11.90
C SER A 20 32.96 -6.91 -10.99
N CYS A 21 32.75 -5.72 -11.54
CA CYS A 21 32.61 -4.48 -10.80
C CYS A 21 31.17 -4.25 -10.31
N CYS A 22 30.20 -5.06 -10.74
CA CYS A 22 28.80 -4.87 -10.37
C CYS A 22 28.52 -5.32 -8.93
N GLN A 23 28.07 -4.40 -8.09
CA GLN A 23 27.67 -4.69 -6.70
C GLN A 23 26.49 -5.65 -6.59
N ARG A 24 25.63 -5.74 -7.61
CA ARG A 24 24.47 -6.65 -7.63
C ARG A 24 24.75 -7.80 -8.60
N ARG A 25 25.16 -8.92 -8.06
CA ARG A 25 25.61 -10.07 -8.85
C ARG A 25 24.51 -11.02 -9.29
N THR A 26 23.37 -11.05 -8.59
CA THR A 26 22.26 -11.94 -8.94
C THR A 26 20.92 -11.23 -8.88
N PHE A 27 20.04 -11.62 -9.80
CA PHE A 27 18.69 -11.10 -9.92
C PHE A 27 17.74 -12.25 -10.18
N VAL A 28 16.46 -12.05 -9.86
CA VAL A 28 15.41 -13.03 -10.13
C VAL A 28 14.36 -12.33 -10.98
N GLU A 29 13.86 -13.04 -11.99
CA GLU A 29 12.75 -12.60 -12.82
C GLU A 29 11.54 -12.19 -11.97
N GLN A 30 10.86 -11.13 -12.38
CA GLN A 30 9.61 -10.71 -11.75
C GLN A 30 8.47 -11.21 -12.63
N ALA A 31 7.64 -12.09 -12.09
CA ALA A 31 6.45 -12.59 -12.77
C ALA A 31 5.45 -11.43 -12.89
N PRO A 32 5.12 -10.96 -14.12
CA PRO A 32 4.25 -9.80 -14.32
C PRO A 32 2.91 -10.00 -13.61
N GLY A 33 2.43 -8.94 -12.94
CA GLY A 33 1.16 -8.97 -12.20
C GLY A 33 1.18 -9.79 -10.90
N LEU A 34 2.29 -10.44 -10.55
CA LEU A 34 2.36 -11.31 -9.38
C LEU A 34 3.46 -10.89 -8.42
N THR A 35 4.69 -10.70 -8.89
CA THR A 35 5.83 -10.36 -8.02
C THR A 35 6.40 -8.98 -8.37
N ARG A 36 6.95 -8.32 -7.35
CA ARG A 36 7.71 -7.08 -7.48
C ARG A 36 8.97 -7.17 -6.63
N ARG A 37 10.04 -6.51 -7.08
CA ARG A 37 11.34 -6.56 -6.40
C ARG A 37 11.21 -6.13 -4.93
N HIS A 38 11.68 -6.99 -4.03
CA HIS A 38 11.60 -6.84 -2.56
C HIS A 38 10.18 -6.73 -1.98
N ALA A 39 9.13 -6.92 -2.77
CA ALA A 39 7.78 -7.01 -2.25
C ALA A 39 7.58 -8.38 -1.58
N ARG A 40 6.95 -8.35 -0.42
CA ARG A 40 6.45 -9.55 0.27
C ARG A 40 5.04 -9.93 -0.20
N PRO A 41 4.09 -9.00 -0.37
CA PRO A 41 2.79 -9.35 -0.95
C PRO A 41 2.89 -9.45 -2.47
N THR A 42 1.98 -10.22 -3.06
CA THR A 42 1.76 -10.19 -4.51
C THR A 42 1.22 -8.83 -4.94
N VAL A 43 1.36 -8.48 -6.23
CA VAL A 43 0.82 -7.21 -6.75
C VAL A 43 -0.68 -7.10 -6.52
N VAL A 44 -1.43 -8.18 -6.73
CA VAL A 44 -2.88 -8.23 -6.47
C VAL A 44 -3.18 -8.00 -4.99
N ALA A 45 -2.51 -8.73 -4.08
CA ALA A 45 -2.72 -8.57 -2.64
C ALA A 45 -2.32 -7.16 -2.16
N ALA A 46 -1.31 -6.54 -2.77
CA ALA A 46 -0.92 -5.17 -2.43
C ALA A 46 -2.01 -4.15 -2.78
N GLY A 47 -2.59 -4.20 -3.98
CA GLY A 47 -3.68 -3.30 -4.38
C GLY A 47 -4.94 -3.49 -3.53
N ASP A 48 -5.26 -4.74 -3.23
CA ASP A 48 -6.32 -5.14 -2.30
C ASP A 48 -6.11 -4.53 -0.89
N LEU A 49 -4.89 -4.62 -0.35
CA LEU A 49 -4.52 -4.01 0.93
C LEU A 49 -4.52 -2.48 0.90
N GLU A 50 -4.19 -1.87 -0.24
CA GLU A 50 -4.26 -0.42 -0.45
C GLU A 50 -5.70 0.08 -0.35
N ALA A 51 -6.65 -0.59 -1.01
CA ALA A 51 -8.07 -0.26 -0.91
C ALA A 51 -8.58 -0.40 0.54
N VAL A 52 -8.21 -1.49 1.22
CA VAL A 52 -8.53 -1.68 2.65
C VAL A 52 -7.94 -0.57 3.52
N ALA A 53 -6.69 -0.17 3.25
CA ALA A 53 -6.01 0.87 4.02
C ALA A 53 -6.69 2.23 3.85
N VAL A 54 -7.08 2.60 2.63
CA VAL A 54 -7.79 3.86 2.35
C VAL A 54 -9.15 3.88 3.05
N ALA A 55 -9.92 2.79 2.95
CA ALA A 55 -11.27 2.73 3.51
C ALA A 55 -11.29 2.65 5.05
N LEU A 56 -10.37 1.88 5.66
CA LEU A 56 -10.43 1.52 7.08
C LEU A 56 -9.25 2.03 7.91
N GLY A 57 -8.26 2.63 7.27
CA GLY A 57 -7.04 3.09 7.91
C GLY A 57 -6.21 1.94 8.51
N GLY A 58 -5.54 2.24 9.63
CA GLY A 58 -4.54 1.35 10.22
C GLY A 58 -5.10 0.12 10.96
N ARG A 59 -5.62 0.31 12.18
CA ARG A 59 -5.99 -0.82 13.06
C ARG A 59 -7.22 -1.59 12.55
N PRO A 60 -8.31 -0.92 12.12
CA PRO A 60 -9.46 -1.62 11.56
C PRO A 60 -9.09 -2.36 10.26
N GLY A 61 -8.31 -1.73 9.37
CA GLY A 61 -7.82 -2.37 8.15
C GLY A 61 -6.98 -3.62 8.41
N SER A 62 -6.08 -3.57 9.40
CA SER A 62 -5.26 -4.72 9.80
C SER A 62 -6.09 -5.91 10.30
N ARG A 63 -7.16 -5.64 11.06
CA ARG A 63 -8.10 -6.69 11.51
C ARG A 63 -8.92 -7.27 10.37
N LEU A 64 -9.36 -6.44 9.41
CA LEU A 64 -10.06 -6.94 8.24
C LEU A 64 -9.13 -7.81 7.38
N ALA A 65 -7.91 -7.35 7.13
CA ALA A 65 -6.92 -8.10 6.35
C ALA A 65 -6.67 -9.50 6.93
N GLN A 66 -6.59 -9.62 8.27
CA GLN A 66 -6.48 -10.94 8.92
C GLN A 66 -7.66 -11.85 8.62
N ARG A 67 -8.90 -11.33 8.60
CA ARG A 67 -10.10 -12.10 8.20
C ARG A 67 -10.09 -12.48 6.72
N LEU A 68 -9.31 -11.78 5.90
CA LEU A 68 -9.12 -12.07 4.48
C LEU A 68 -7.90 -12.95 4.21
N ALA A 69 -7.37 -13.62 5.25
CA ALA A 69 -6.17 -14.47 5.21
C ALA A 69 -4.88 -13.74 4.83
N VAL A 70 -4.80 -12.41 5.08
CA VAL A 70 -3.60 -11.60 4.82
C VAL A 70 -3.08 -10.96 6.11
N SER A 71 -1.88 -11.36 6.53
CA SER A 71 -1.23 -10.76 7.70
C SER A 71 -0.52 -9.45 7.34
N VAL A 72 -1.03 -8.33 7.85
CA VAL A 72 -0.45 -6.99 7.69
C VAL A 72 -0.60 -6.18 8.96
N SER A 73 0.44 -5.41 9.32
CA SER A 73 0.43 -4.58 10.53
C SER A 73 -0.17 -3.20 10.27
N ARG A 74 -0.78 -2.59 11.31
CA ARG A 74 -1.26 -1.20 11.28
C ARG A 74 -0.20 -0.23 10.71
N PRO A 75 1.07 -0.21 11.17
CA PRO A 75 2.07 0.71 10.62
C PRO A 75 2.34 0.48 9.13
N THR A 76 2.23 -0.76 8.65
CA THR A 76 2.38 -1.08 7.23
C THR A 76 1.27 -0.47 6.39
N LEU A 77 0.00 -0.61 6.80
CA LEU A 77 -1.13 0.02 6.10
C LEU A 77 -1.02 1.55 6.09
N ILE A 78 -0.67 2.16 7.23
CA ILE A 78 -0.45 3.62 7.30
C ILE A 78 0.69 4.05 6.38
N ARG A 79 1.76 3.25 6.24
CA ARG A 79 2.87 3.52 5.32
C ARG A 79 2.46 3.34 3.86
N MET A 80 1.54 2.43 3.55
CA MET A 80 1.00 2.26 2.20
C MET A 80 0.22 3.51 1.79
N ILE A 81 -0.70 3.99 2.64
CA ILE A 81 -1.47 5.23 2.41
C ILE A 81 -0.52 6.40 2.14
N ARG A 82 0.48 6.62 3.00
CA ARG A 82 1.43 7.74 2.84
C ARG A 82 2.35 7.65 1.62
N ARG A 83 2.44 6.48 0.98
CA ARG A 83 3.25 6.28 -0.22
C ARG A 83 2.42 6.40 -1.50
N MET A 84 1.10 6.47 -1.37
CA MET A 84 0.24 6.74 -2.52
C MET A 84 0.59 8.13 -3.05
N PRO A 85 0.60 8.32 -4.38
CA PRO A 85 0.73 9.64 -4.94
C PRO A 85 -0.47 10.48 -4.51
N ASP A 86 -0.21 11.72 -4.12
CA ASP A 86 -1.27 12.70 -3.98
C ASP A 86 -1.87 12.97 -5.36
N LEU A 87 -3.16 13.31 -5.37
CA LEU A 87 -3.78 13.82 -6.59
C LEU A 87 -3.06 15.11 -7.01
N PRO A 88 -2.86 15.33 -8.32
CA PRO A 88 -2.31 16.59 -8.80
C PRO A 88 -3.15 17.75 -8.25
N PRO A 89 -2.52 18.83 -7.73
CA PRO A 89 -3.27 19.95 -7.20
C PRO A 89 -4.11 20.57 -8.31
N MET A 90 -5.42 20.64 -8.10
CA MET A 90 -6.34 21.35 -8.97
C MET A 90 -6.80 22.61 -8.23
N THR A 91 -6.84 23.76 -8.91
CA THR A 91 -7.47 24.95 -8.31
C THR A 91 -8.98 24.81 -8.46
N PRO A 92 -9.75 24.64 -7.37
CA PRO A 92 -11.19 24.51 -7.49
C PRO A 92 -11.81 25.85 -7.91
N THR A 93 -12.92 25.80 -8.65
CA THR A 93 -13.69 27.01 -8.99
C THR A 93 -14.48 27.51 -7.79
N VAL A 94 -14.91 26.60 -6.92
CA VAL A 94 -15.62 26.89 -5.66
C VAL A 94 -14.90 26.14 -4.56
N LEU A 95 -14.39 26.86 -3.56
CA LEU A 95 -13.68 26.27 -2.43
C LEU A 95 -14.65 26.01 -1.28
N GLY A 96 -14.81 24.74 -0.90
CA GLY A 96 -15.46 24.37 0.34
C GLY A 96 -14.52 24.62 1.53
N VAL A 97 -15.01 25.29 2.57
CA VAL A 97 -14.28 25.50 3.83
C VAL A 97 -15.12 24.95 4.96
N ASP A 98 -14.55 24.02 5.74
CA ASP A 98 -15.21 23.46 6.92
C ASP A 98 -14.23 23.39 8.09
N ASP A 99 -14.76 23.44 9.32
CA ASP A 99 -13.97 23.36 10.54
C ASP A 99 -14.27 22.06 11.27
N PHE A 100 -13.21 21.33 11.64
CA PHE A 100 -13.31 20.09 12.39
C PHE A 100 -12.48 20.12 13.66
N ALA A 101 -13.01 19.47 14.70
CA ALA A 101 -12.29 19.31 15.95
C ALA A 101 -11.34 18.11 15.86
N ARG A 102 -10.02 18.37 15.75
CA ARG A 102 -8.99 17.32 15.91
C ARG A 102 -9.03 16.68 17.30
N ARG A 103 -9.31 17.50 18.32
CA ARG A 103 -9.63 17.07 19.68
C ARG A 103 -10.73 18.00 20.21
N ARG A 104 -11.93 17.45 20.37
CA ARG A 104 -13.11 18.20 20.83
C ARG A 104 -12.80 19.04 22.07
N GLY A 105 -13.14 20.32 22.03
CA GLY A 105 -12.92 21.27 23.13
C GLY A 105 -11.47 21.78 23.30
N HIS A 106 -10.53 21.38 22.44
CA HIS A 106 -9.12 21.77 22.60
C HIS A 106 -8.47 22.27 21.31
N ARG A 107 -8.63 21.54 20.21
CA ARG A 107 -7.92 21.83 18.96
C ARG A 107 -8.86 21.64 17.79
N TYR A 108 -9.13 22.74 17.11
CA TYR A 108 -9.84 22.79 15.85
C TYR A 108 -8.85 22.93 14.70
N ALA A 109 -9.28 22.54 13.52
CA ALA A 109 -8.54 22.70 12.28
C ALA A 109 -9.54 22.93 11.17
N THR A 110 -9.15 23.73 10.19
CA THR A 110 -9.92 23.97 8.98
C THR A 110 -9.52 22.95 7.93
N VAL A 111 -10.50 22.36 7.25
CA VAL A 111 -10.31 21.55 6.06
C VAL A 111 -10.77 22.36 4.85
N LEU A 112 -9.94 22.33 3.82
CA LEU A 112 -10.24 22.91 2.51
C LEU A 112 -10.63 21.76 1.58
N LEU A 113 -11.79 21.89 0.94
CA LEU A 113 -12.35 20.89 0.04
C LEU A 113 -12.45 21.51 -1.35
N GLU A 114 -12.01 20.75 -2.35
CA GLU A 114 -12.07 21.11 -3.77
C GLU A 114 -13.45 20.87 -4.39
#